data_AF-A0A4R6M6S9-F1
#
_entry.id   AF-A0A4R6M6S9-F1
#
_cell.length_a   1.000
_cell.length_b   1.000
_cell.length_c   1.000
_cell.angle_alpha   90.00
_cell.angle_beta   90.00
_cell.angle_gamma   90.00
#
_symmetry.space_group_name_H-M   'P 1'
#
loop_
_entity.id
_entity.type
_entity.pdbx_description
1 polymer ?
#
loop_
_entity_poly.entity_id
_entity_poly.type
_entity_poly.pdbx_seq_one_letter_code
_entity_poly.pdbx_strand_id
1 'polypeptide(L)'
;MKKIVLVFSLLLIATTTFAQDKPKDMKVLRDSIFTVMKLSKVNRQKMHDLIAENGKGQKAIKDDPALFYDQRQEKLAIWKKDITAKEKAILTPAQFQTWRDFGKSLSDKTK
;
A
#
# COMPACT_ATOMS: atom_id res chain seq x y z
N MET A 1 24.34 -47.78 44.90
CA MET A 1 23.76 -47.65 43.55
C MET A 1 22.85 -46.41 43.53
N LYS A 2 23.11 -45.45 42.63
CA LYS A 2 22.16 -44.57 41.89
C LYS A 2 21.04 -43.88 42.73
N LYS A 3 20.86 -42.56 42.80
CA LYS A 3 21.07 -41.46 41.83
C LYS A 3 21.13 -40.11 42.57
N ILE A 4 22.11 -39.28 42.25
CA ILE A 4 22.10 -37.83 42.52
C ILE A 4 21.34 -37.21 41.34
N VAL A 5 20.22 -36.53 41.60
CA VAL A 5 19.56 -35.69 40.60
C VAL A 5 19.84 -34.24 40.98
N LEU A 6 20.97 -33.75 40.49
CA LEU A 6 21.10 -32.34 40.10
C LEU A 6 20.14 -32.11 38.93
N VAL A 7 19.41 -31.00 38.92
CA VAL A 7 19.52 -29.96 37.88
C VAL A 7 18.60 -28.81 38.32
N PHE A 8 19.23 -27.77 38.88
CA PHE A 8 18.74 -26.41 38.80
C PHE A 8 18.81 -26.00 37.32
N SER A 9 17.68 -25.65 36.71
CA SER A 9 17.66 -24.95 35.43
C SER A 9 16.57 -23.90 35.47
N LEU A 10 16.94 -22.76 36.05
CA LEU A 10 16.23 -21.51 35.99
C LEU A 10 16.43 -20.95 34.57
N LEU A 11 15.63 -21.40 33.61
CA LEU A 11 15.55 -20.77 32.29
C LEU A 11 14.63 -19.56 32.42
N LEU A 12 15.22 -18.41 32.75
CA LEU A 12 14.64 -17.09 32.54
C LEU A 12 14.50 -16.90 31.02
N ILE A 13 13.35 -17.30 30.47
CA ILE A 13 12.99 -16.94 29.11
C ILE A 13 12.61 -15.46 29.15
N ALA A 14 13.57 -14.61 28.77
CA ALA A 14 13.30 -13.21 28.47
C ALA A 14 12.27 -13.17 27.35
N THR A 15 11.02 -12.86 27.68
CA THR A 15 10.00 -12.53 26.69
C THR A 15 10.38 -11.18 26.09
N THR A 16 11.12 -11.19 24.98
CA THR A 16 11.18 -10.02 24.11
C THR A 16 9.78 -9.85 23.53
N THR A 17 9.02 -8.93 24.11
CA THR A 17 7.80 -8.43 23.51
C THR A 17 8.19 -7.72 22.22
N PHE A 18 8.19 -8.44 21.10
CA PHE A 18 8.09 -7.82 19.80
C PHE A 18 6.81 -7.00 19.81
N ALA A 19 6.93 -5.69 19.98
CA ALA A 19 5.86 -4.76 19.69
C ALA A 19 5.49 -4.97 18.21
N GLN A 20 4.46 -5.78 17.95
CA GLN A 20 3.84 -5.89 16.63
C GLN A 20 3.22 -4.52 16.34
N ASP A 21 3.99 -3.63 15.75
CA ASP A 21 3.52 -2.35 15.25
C ASP A 21 2.43 -2.67 14.21
N LYS A 22 1.16 -2.44 14.56
CA LYS A 22 0.03 -2.81 13.69
C LYS A 22 0.22 -2.13 12.33
N PRO A 23 -0.08 -2.82 11.21
CA PRO A 23 0.02 -2.20 9.90
C PRO A 23 -0.82 -0.93 9.87
N LYS A 24 -0.16 0.21 9.65
CA LYS A 24 -0.83 1.52 9.59
C LYS A 24 -1.88 1.49 8.48
N ASP A 25 -3.07 2.04 8.77
CA ASP A 25 -4.16 2.17 7.81
C ASP A 25 -3.65 2.82 6.51
N MET A 26 -3.99 2.22 5.37
CA MET A 26 -3.67 2.74 4.05
C MET A 26 -4.11 4.18 3.84
N LYS A 27 -5.22 4.61 4.46
CA LYS A 27 -5.63 6.01 4.45
C LYS A 27 -4.60 6.90 5.15
N VAL A 28 -4.15 6.50 6.34
CA VAL A 28 -3.14 7.24 7.13
C VAL A 28 -1.81 7.31 6.38
N LEU A 29 -1.39 6.21 5.74
CA LEU A 29 -0.18 6.18 4.92
C LEU A 29 -0.26 7.12 3.70
N ARG A 30 -1.41 7.17 3.03
CA ARG A 30 -1.66 8.10 1.91
C ARG A 30 -1.67 9.56 2.37
N ASP A 31 -2.33 9.85 3.49
CA ASP A 31 -2.38 11.21 4.05
C ASP A 31 -0.98 11.69 4.48
N SER A 32 -0.15 10.76 4.96
CA SER A 32 1.26 11.01 5.30
C SER A 32 2.06 11.42 4.06
N ILE A 33 1.96 10.68 2.95
CA ILE A 33 2.71 11.03 1.74
C ILE A 33 2.22 12.33 1.10
N PHE A 34 0.92 12.64 1.19
CA PHE A 34 0.38 13.93 0.74
C PHE A 34 0.98 15.12 1.52
N THR A 35 1.30 14.90 2.80
CA THR A 35 2.00 15.88 3.64
C THR A 35 3.46 16.03 3.26
N VAL A 36 4.16 14.92 2.98
CA VAL A 36 5.54 14.97 2.47
C VAL A 36 5.62 15.75 1.15
N MET A 37 4.67 15.52 0.24
CA MET A 37 4.58 16.23 -1.04
C MET A 37 4.08 17.68 -0.93
N LYS A 38 3.68 18.13 0.27
CA LYS A 38 3.10 19.45 0.53
C LYS A 38 1.93 19.79 -0.40
N LEU A 39 1.04 18.82 -0.66
CA LEU A 39 -0.11 19.04 -1.53
C LEU A 39 -1.04 20.09 -0.93
N SER A 40 -1.51 21.02 -1.79
CA SER A 40 -2.58 21.95 -1.45
C SER A 40 -3.86 21.20 -1.06
N LYS A 41 -4.75 21.85 -0.30
CA LYS A 41 -6.04 21.24 0.10
C LYS A 41 -6.84 20.77 -1.12
N VAL A 42 -6.83 21.56 -2.20
CA VAL A 42 -7.52 21.23 -3.46
C VAL A 42 -6.89 20.00 -4.12
N ASN A 43 -5.57 19.94 -4.24
CA ASN A 43 -4.91 18.80 -4.88
C ASN A 43 -5.01 17.53 -4.04
N ARG A 44 -5.04 17.64 -2.71
CA ARG A 44 -5.34 16.49 -1.82
C ARG A 44 -6.72 15.92 -2.09
N GLN A 45 -7.73 16.77 -2.16
CA GLN A 45 -9.10 16.32 -2.46
C GLN A 45 -9.15 15.61 -3.82
N LYS A 46 -8.58 16.23 -4.87
CA LYS A 46 -8.50 15.63 -6.20
C LYS A 46 -7.79 14.27 -6.19
N MET A 47 -6.70 14.13 -5.43
CA MET A 47 -6.01 12.84 -5.29
C MET A 47 -6.86 11.80 -4.55
N HIS A 48 -7.59 12.17 -3.51
CA HIS A 48 -8.51 11.26 -2.83
C HIS A 48 -9.60 10.76 -3.77
N ASP A 49 -10.22 11.67 -4.52
CA ASP A 49 -11.28 11.35 -5.46
C ASP A 49 -10.74 10.43 -6.56
N LEU A 50 -9.55 10.71 -7.09
CA LEU A 50 -8.89 9.89 -8.11
C LEU A 50 -8.53 8.49 -7.58
N ILE A 51 -8.08 8.37 -6.33
CA ILE A 51 -7.79 7.07 -5.69
C ILE A 51 -9.06 6.25 -5.54
N ALA A 52 -10.17 6.88 -5.13
CA ALA A 52 -11.47 6.22 -5.04
C ALA A 52 -11.98 5.79 -6.42
N GLU A 53 -11.84 6.65 -7.43
CA GLU A 53 -12.16 6.36 -8.82
C GLU A 53 -11.35 5.15 -9.33
N ASN A 54 -10.04 5.16 -9.14
CA ASN A 54 -9.16 4.07 -9.56
C ASN A 54 -9.56 2.74 -8.90
N GLY A 55 -9.85 2.75 -7.60
CA GLY A 55 -10.30 1.56 -6.87
C GLY A 55 -11.61 0.99 -7.44
N LYS A 56 -12.60 1.86 -7.70
CA LYS A 56 -13.88 1.48 -8.31
C LYS A 56 -13.70 0.94 -9.73
N GLY A 57 -12.94 1.63 -10.57
CA GLY A 57 -12.73 1.23 -11.97
C GLY A 57 -11.96 -0.08 -12.10
N GLN A 58 -10.90 -0.27 -11.31
CA GLN A 58 -10.20 -1.56 -11.28
C GLN A 58 -11.12 -2.70 -10.82
N LYS A 59 -11.96 -2.47 -9.81
CA LYS A 59 -12.94 -3.46 -9.36
C LYS A 59 -13.95 -3.78 -10.46
N ALA A 60 -14.52 -2.76 -11.10
CA ALA A 60 -15.47 -2.96 -12.20
C ALA A 60 -14.88 -3.80 -13.34
N ILE A 61 -13.63 -3.53 -13.76
CA ILE A 61 -12.96 -4.31 -14.81
C ILE A 61 -12.67 -5.75 -14.35
N LYS A 62 -12.27 -5.95 -13.09
CA LYS A 62 -11.98 -7.28 -12.54
C LYS A 62 -13.23 -8.11 -12.27
N ASP A 63 -14.36 -7.47 -12.03
CA ASP A 63 -15.60 -8.19 -11.73
C ASP A 63 -16.49 -8.36 -12.96
N ASP A 64 -16.10 -7.77 -14.10
CA ASP A 64 -16.84 -7.89 -15.37
C ASP A 64 -16.77 -9.33 -15.91
N PRO A 65 -17.91 -10.06 -15.92
CA PRO A 65 -17.94 -11.45 -16.39
C PRO A 65 -17.85 -11.56 -17.91
N ALA A 66 -18.03 -10.46 -18.66
CA ALA A 66 -17.93 -10.44 -20.11
C ALA A 66 -16.47 -10.36 -20.60
N LEU A 67 -15.51 -10.18 -19.69
CA LEU A 67 -14.09 -10.06 -20.05
C LEU A 67 -13.31 -11.34 -19.79
N PHE A 68 -12.77 -11.89 -20.87
CA PHE A 68 -11.72 -12.91 -20.80
C PHE A 68 -10.42 -12.32 -20.24
N TYR A 69 -9.51 -13.19 -19.82
CA TYR A 69 -8.29 -12.78 -19.12
C TYR A 69 -7.48 -11.73 -19.89
N ASP A 70 -7.19 -11.94 -21.18
CA ASP A 70 -6.37 -11.00 -21.96
C ASP A 70 -7.05 -9.65 -22.15
N GLN A 71 -8.35 -9.66 -22.47
CA GLN A 71 -9.15 -8.43 -22.59
C GLN A 71 -9.20 -7.65 -21.27
N ARG A 72 -9.28 -8.38 -20.15
CA ARG A 72 -9.22 -7.78 -18.81
C ARG A 72 -7.87 -7.15 -18.54
N GLN A 73 -6.76 -7.81 -18.90
CA GLN A 73 -5.42 -7.24 -18.75
C GLN A 73 -5.24 -5.99 -19.61
N GLU A 74 -5.73 -6.03 -20.86
CA GLU A 74 -5.70 -4.89 -21.77
C GLU A 74 -6.49 -3.70 -21.21
N LYS A 75 -7.74 -3.91 -20.79
CA LYS A 75 -8.56 -2.86 -20.18
C LYS A 75 -7.92 -2.31 -18.90
N LEU A 76 -7.34 -3.17 -18.05
CA LEU A 76 -6.61 -2.71 -16.87
C LEU A 76 -5.37 -1.89 -17.23
N ALA A 77 -4.66 -2.23 -18.31
CA ALA A 77 -3.50 -1.47 -18.78
C ALA A 77 -3.91 -0.09 -19.30
N ILE A 78 -4.99 0.00 -20.08
CA ILE A 78 -5.57 1.27 -20.54
C ILE A 78 -6.02 2.11 -19.33
N TRP A 79 -6.79 1.53 -18.42
CA TRP A 79 -7.25 2.20 -17.20
C TRP A 79 -6.09 2.76 -16.38
N LYS A 80 -5.01 1.99 -16.19
CA LYS A 80 -3.80 2.46 -15.49
C LYS A 80 -3.15 3.65 -16.18
N LYS A 81 -3.10 3.68 -17.52
CA LYS A 81 -2.57 4.83 -18.27
C LYS A 81 -3.44 6.07 -18.06
N ASP A 82 -4.75 5.93 -18.08
CA ASP A 82 -5.69 7.04 -17.89
C ASP A 82 -5.58 7.62 -16.48
N ILE A 83 -5.55 6.77 -15.45
CA ILE A 83 -5.32 7.21 -14.08
C ILE A 83 -3.96 7.91 -13.94
N THR A 84 -2.91 7.37 -14.57
CA THR A 84 -1.57 8.00 -14.56
C THR A 84 -1.59 9.39 -15.20
N ALA A 85 -2.34 9.58 -16.29
CA ALA A 85 -2.49 10.88 -16.92
C ALA A 85 -3.21 11.88 -15.99
N LYS A 86 -4.27 11.43 -15.30
CA LYS A 86 -4.99 12.24 -14.30
C LYS A 86 -4.10 12.59 -13.11
N GLU A 87 -3.27 11.68 -12.62
CA GLU A 87 -2.30 11.95 -11.55
C GLU A 87 -1.33 13.05 -11.96
N LYS A 88 -0.77 12.98 -13.17
CA LYS A 88 0.14 14.02 -13.72
C LYS A 88 -0.53 15.37 -13.94
N ALA A 89 -1.85 15.43 -14.11
CA ALA A 89 -2.59 16.68 -14.21
C ALA A 89 -2.82 17.34 -12.83
N ILE A 90 -2.75 16.57 -11.74
CA ILE A 90 -2.95 17.06 -10.36
C ILE A 90 -1.61 17.39 -9.69
N LEU A 91 -0.58 16.60 -9.97
CA LEU A 91 0.71 16.64 -9.30
C LEU A 91 1.77 17.31 -10.18
N THR A 92 2.72 18.01 -9.56
CA THR A 92 3.94 18.41 -10.27
C THR A 92 4.78 17.17 -10.62
N PRO A 93 5.74 17.26 -11.56
CA PRO A 93 6.61 16.13 -11.90
C PRO A 93 7.34 15.52 -10.69
N ALA A 94 7.84 16.36 -9.77
CA ALA A 94 8.51 15.90 -8.56
C ALA A 94 7.55 15.18 -7.60
N GLN A 95 6.36 15.73 -7.38
CA GLN A 95 5.33 15.11 -6.56
C GLN A 95 4.85 13.78 -7.17
N PHE A 96 4.66 13.74 -8.48
CA PHE A 96 4.32 12.52 -9.20
C PHE A 96 5.38 11.44 -8.99
N GLN A 97 6.67 11.78 -9.08
CA GLN A 97 7.75 10.82 -8.80
C GLN A 97 7.69 10.29 -7.37
N THR A 98 7.55 11.17 -6.36
CA THR A 98 7.39 10.76 -4.96
C THR A 98 6.17 9.84 -4.77
N TRP A 99 5.07 10.11 -5.47
CA TRP A 99 3.89 9.26 -5.45
C TRP A 99 4.15 7.87 -6.04
N ARG A 100 4.89 7.77 -7.15
CA ARG A 100 5.29 6.49 -7.75
C ARG A 100 6.20 5.68 -6.84
N ASP A 101 7.19 6.34 -6.22
CA ASP A 101 8.14 5.70 -5.31
C ASP A 101 7.44 5.18 -4.05
N PHE A 102 6.50 5.97 -3.51
CA PHE A 102 5.64 5.52 -2.41
C PHE A 102 4.85 4.28 -2.80
N GLY A 103 4.17 4.28 -3.96
CA GLY A 103 3.43 3.12 -4.45
C GLY A 103 4.29 1.86 -4.58
N LYS A 104 5.52 1.99 -5.06
CA LYS A 104 6.48 0.88 -5.15
C LYS A 104 6.91 0.37 -3.77
N SER A 105 7.19 1.29 -2.84
CA SER A 105 7.56 0.93 -1.46
C SER A 105 6.47 0.14 -0.72
N LEU A 106 5.20 0.35 -1.08
CA LEU A 106 4.08 -0.42 -0.55
C LEU A 106 4.05 -1.82 -1.12
N SER A 107 4.25 -2.00 -2.44
CA SER A 107 4.24 -3.32 -3.05
C SER A 107 5.36 -4.21 -2.54
N ASP A 108 6.54 -3.62 -2.32
CA ASP A 108 7.73 -4.34 -1.85
C ASP A 108 7.60 -4.79 -0.40
N LYS A 109 6.80 -4.09 0.42
CA LYS A 109 6.48 -4.49 1.80
C LYS A 109 5.44 -5.61 1.91
N THR A 110 4.66 -5.82 0.85
CA THR A 110 3.61 -6.87 0.79
C THR A 110 4.05 -8.15 0.08
N LYS A 111 5.29 -8.20 -0.41
CA LYS A 111 5.93 -9.42 -0.94
C LYS A 111 6.73 -10.10 0.17
#